data_AF-I4WAJ5-F1
#
_entry.id   AF-I4WAJ5-F1
#
_cell.length_a   1.000
_cell.length_b   1.000
_cell.length_c   1.000
_cell.angle_alpha   90.00
_cell.angle_beta   90.00
_cell.angle_gamma   90.00
#
_symmetry.space_group_name_H-M   'P 1'
#
loop_
_entity.id
_entity.type
_entity.pdbx_description
1 polymer ?
#
loop_
_entity_poly.entity_id
_entity_poly.type
_entity_poly.pdbx_seq_one_letter_code
_entity_poly.pdbx_strand_id
1 'polypeptide(L)'
;MKSVFLILAAALLASCACLSHEAPAAEAMPIYGWLVGNCLALPDHGVHAPRDFSLVDFEHGQQRIHGIVLRKAVGQDHCPALLPDRRDVNAASGNAFYVVKLDSPSDLGIGIVGRVPAEPLSFGHCTTSEGIRFTVTRGSHLVWSGYYYLGYDVETTCARPDDQ
;
A
#
# COMPACT_ATOMS: atom_id res chain seq x y z
N MET A 1 56.45 3.70 60.05
CA MET A 1 56.02 4.94 59.35
C MET A 1 56.00 4.65 57.85
N LYS A 2 54.86 4.95 57.17
CA LYS A 2 54.65 4.96 55.70
C LYS A 2 54.69 3.56 55.04
N SER A 3 53.82 3.13 54.12
CA SER A 3 52.60 3.62 53.45
C SER A 3 51.93 2.36 52.83
N VAL A 4 50.62 2.14 52.98
CA VAL A 4 49.52 2.33 52.00
C VAL A 4 49.62 1.52 50.67
N PHE A 5 48.47 0.91 50.31
CA PHE A 5 48.00 0.43 48.99
C PHE A 5 48.44 -0.99 48.56
N LEU A 6 47.65 -1.83 47.86
CA LEU A 6 46.43 -1.61 47.06
C LEU A 6 45.67 -2.94 46.90
N ILE A 7 44.34 -2.81 46.88
CA ILE A 7 43.29 -3.79 46.62
C ILE A 7 43.45 -4.43 45.23
N LEU A 8 43.21 -5.74 45.09
CA LEU A 8 42.72 -6.30 43.83
C LEU A 8 41.70 -7.42 44.11
N ALA A 9 40.44 -7.02 44.19
CA ALA A 9 39.30 -7.91 44.18
C ALA A 9 39.16 -8.50 42.77
N ALA A 10 39.32 -9.81 42.64
CA ALA A 10 39.01 -10.56 41.43
C ALA A 10 37.48 -10.65 41.30
N ALA A 11 36.87 -9.63 40.69
CA ALA A 11 35.46 -9.65 40.32
C ALA A 11 35.27 -10.56 39.11
N LEU A 12 34.50 -11.62 39.32
CA LEU A 12 33.97 -12.54 38.32
C LEU A 12 33.23 -11.77 37.21
N LEU A 13 33.84 -11.65 36.03
CA LEU A 13 33.11 -11.31 34.81
C LEU A 13 32.60 -12.62 34.18
N ALA A 14 31.51 -13.14 34.76
CA ALA A 14 30.64 -14.08 34.06
C ALA A 14 30.01 -13.32 32.89
N SER A 15 30.61 -13.48 31.72
CA SER A 15 30.11 -12.96 30.45
C SER A 15 28.80 -13.67 30.11
N CYS A 16 27.69 -13.17 30.64
CA CYS A 16 26.38 -13.35 30.01
C CYS A 16 26.48 -12.70 28.63
N ALA A 17 26.86 -13.49 27.64
CA ALA A 17 26.55 -13.17 26.26
C ALA A 17 25.02 -13.11 26.16
N CYS A 18 24.47 -11.92 26.33
CA CYS A 18 23.15 -11.60 25.83
C CYS A 18 23.23 -11.81 24.32
N LEU A 19 22.88 -13.01 23.87
CA LEU A 19 22.37 -13.21 22.53
C LEU A 19 21.14 -12.31 22.43
N SER A 20 21.33 -11.11 21.89
CA SER A 20 20.24 -10.32 21.36
C SER A 20 19.64 -11.15 20.23
N HIS A 21 18.65 -11.97 20.56
CA HIS A 21 17.76 -12.55 19.59
C HIS A 21 16.99 -11.36 19.02
N GLU A 22 17.50 -10.83 17.91
CA GLU A 22 16.87 -9.78 17.14
C GLU A 22 15.52 -10.36 16.70
N ALA A 23 14.46 -9.97 17.42
CA ALA A 23 13.11 -10.39 17.07
C ALA A 23 12.90 -10.00 15.59
N PRO A 24 12.39 -10.91 14.74
CA PRO A 24 12.13 -10.56 13.36
C PRO A 24 11.27 -9.30 13.37
N ALA A 25 11.75 -8.25 12.70
CA ALA A 25 11.04 -6.98 12.60
C ALA A 25 9.59 -7.28 12.25
N ALA A 26 8.66 -6.85 13.09
CA ALA A 26 7.23 -7.06 12.88
C ALA A 26 6.91 -6.73 11.42
N GLU A 27 6.44 -7.72 10.67
CA GLU A 27 6.26 -7.55 9.22
C GLU A 27 5.26 -6.43 8.99
N ALA A 28 5.69 -5.41 8.23
CA ALA A 28 4.87 -4.25 7.97
C ALA A 28 3.56 -4.69 7.30
N MET A 29 2.44 -4.20 7.84
CA MET A 29 1.11 -4.43 7.28
C MET A 29 1.09 -4.04 5.79
N PRO A 30 0.37 -4.79 4.93
CA PRO A 30 0.26 -4.46 3.52
C PRO A 30 -0.37 -3.07 3.34
N ILE A 31 0.21 -2.29 2.45
CA ILE A 31 -0.36 -1.00 2.03
C ILE A 31 -1.12 -1.27 0.73
N TYR A 32 -2.41 -0.95 0.73
CA TYR A 32 -3.27 -1.06 -0.43
C TYR A 32 -3.44 0.28 -1.14
N GLY A 33 -3.56 0.22 -2.45
CA GLY A 33 -3.79 1.36 -3.32
C GLY A 33 -4.62 0.97 -4.53
N TRP A 34 -5.23 1.94 -5.19
CA TRP A 34 -5.91 1.71 -6.47
C TRP A 34 -5.01 2.15 -7.62
N LEU A 35 -5.10 1.42 -8.74
CA LEU A 35 -4.39 1.70 -9.98
C LEU A 35 -5.38 2.05 -11.08
N VAL A 36 -5.12 3.16 -11.77
CA VAL A 36 -5.81 3.54 -13.01
C VAL A 36 -4.78 3.99 -14.04
N GLY A 37 -4.73 3.30 -15.17
CA GLY A 37 -3.63 3.39 -16.14
C GLY A 37 -2.29 3.12 -15.45
N ASN A 38 -1.28 3.95 -15.74
CA ASN A 38 0.03 3.88 -15.07
C ASN A 38 0.11 4.67 -13.75
N CYS A 39 -1.04 5.06 -13.18
CA CYS A 39 -1.08 5.79 -11.91
C CYS A 39 -1.53 4.91 -10.76
N LEU A 40 -0.63 4.70 -9.81
CA LEU A 40 -0.94 4.04 -8.55
C LEU A 40 -1.14 5.11 -7.46
N ALA A 41 -2.30 5.10 -6.82
CA ALA A 41 -2.59 5.91 -5.65
C ALA A 41 -2.38 5.09 -4.39
N LEU A 42 -1.52 5.56 -3.49
CA LEU A 42 -1.24 4.95 -2.19
C LEU A 42 -1.37 6.03 -1.10
N PRO A 43 -1.60 5.67 0.17
CA PRO A 43 -1.55 6.63 1.27
C PRO A 43 -0.25 7.46 1.27
N ASP A 44 -0.31 8.74 1.61
CA ASP A 44 0.86 9.65 1.63
C ASP A 44 1.77 9.43 2.86
N HIS A 45 2.04 8.17 3.19
CA HIS A 45 3.02 7.76 4.19
C HIS A 45 3.63 6.41 3.81
N GLY A 46 4.96 6.33 3.85
CA GLY A 46 5.65 5.03 3.92
C GLY A 46 6.00 4.35 2.60
N VAL A 47 5.91 5.02 1.44
CA VAL A 47 6.32 4.42 0.15
C VAL A 47 7.42 5.25 -0.50
N HIS A 48 8.64 4.74 -0.42
CA HIS A 48 9.80 5.27 -1.14
C HIS A 48 9.98 4.53 -2.45
N ALA A 49 10.32 5.23 -3.53
CA ALA A 49 10.63 4.62 -4.83
C ALA A 49 12.15 4.46 -5.01
N PRO A 50 12.64 3.42 -5.70
CA PRO A 50 11.87 2.36 -6.34
C PRO A 50 11.34 1.32 -5.34
N ARG A 51 10.17 0.74 -5.62
CA ARG A 51 9.55 -0.26 -4.74
C ARG A 51 8.69 -1.24 -5.51
N ASP A 52 8.89 -2.52 -5.24
CA ASP A 52 8.04 -3.57 -5.81
C ASP A 52 6.65 -3.59 -5.17
N PHE A 53 5.66 -3.91 -5.97
CA PHE A 53 4.29 -4.15 -5.55
C PHE A 53 3.66 -5.27 -6.38
N SER A 54 2.57 -5.82 -5.87
CA SER A 54 1.71 -6.75 -6.62
C SER A 54 0.40 -6.07 -6.96
N LEU A 55 -0.08 -6.24 -8.18
CA LEU A 55 -1.37 -5.78 -8.66
C LEU A 55 -2.36 -6.95 -8.65
N VAL A 56 -3.58 -6.72 -8.15
CA VAL A 56 -4.76 -7.50 -8.53
C VAL A 56 -5.34 -6.85 -9.76
N ASP A 57 -5.24 -7.54 -10.90
CA ASP A 57 -5.64 -7.02 -12.19
C ASP A 57 -7.11 -7.27 -12.49
N PHE A 58 -7.92 -6.22 -12.58
CA PHE A 58 -9.34 -6.34 -12.85
C PHE A 58 -9.69 -6.54 -14.32
N GLU A 59 -8.75 -6.38 -15.24
CA GLU A 59 -9.00 -6.54 -16.68
C GLU A 59 -8.82 -7.99 -17.14
N HIS A 60 -7.91 -8.75 -16.52
CA HIS A 60 -7.59 -10.13 -16.94
C HIS A 60 -7.94 -11.18 -15.87
N GLY A 61 -9.09 -11.02 -15.20
CA GLY A 61 -9.64 -12.06 -14.32
C GLY A 61 -9.00 -12.13 -12.93
N GLN A 62 -8.61 -10.99 -12.36
CA GLN A 62 -8.03 -10.86 -11.02
C GLN A 62 -6.69 -11.58 -10.84
N GLN A 63 -5.92 -11.74 -11.92
CA GLN A 63 -4.59 -12.31 -11.85
C GLN A 63 -3.64 -11.39 -11.08
N ARG A 64 -2.59 -11.99 -10.51
CA ARG A 64 -1.52 -11.27 -9.83
C ARG A 64 -0.45 -10.86 -10.83
N ILE A 65 -0.27 -9.55 -11.01
CA ILE A 65 0.78 -8.97 -11.85
C ILE A 65 1.82 -8.32 -10.94
N HIS A 66 3.10 -8.48 -11.27
CA HIS A 66 4.17 -7.76 -10.61
C HIS A 66 4.35 -6.36 -11.22
N GLY A 67 4.66 -5.37 -10.38
CA GLY A 67 4.96 -4.01 -10.81
C GLY A 67 5.97 -3.30 -9.91
N ILE A 68 6.51 -2.20 -10.44
CA ILE A 68 7.50 -1.37 -9.76
C ILE A 68 6.97 0.06 -9.68
N VAL A 69 6.93 0.61 -8.47
CA VAL A 69 6.78 2.05 -8.22
C VAL A 69 8.06 2.73 -8.65
N LEU A 70 8.01 3.57 -9.68
CA LEU A 70 9.19 4.23 -10.23
C LEU A 70 9.52 5.54 -9.50
N ARG A 71 8.49 6.36 -9.27
CA ARG A 71 8.62 7.69 -8.65
C ARG A 71 7.25 8.24 -8.25
N LYS A 72 7.24 9.22 -7.34
CA LYS A 72 6.05 10.04 -7.06
C LYS A 72 5.66 10.81 -8.34
N ALA A 73 4.37 10.88 -8.62
CA ALA A 73 3.80 11.68 -9.70
C ALA A 73 3.57 13.11 -9.19
N VAL A 74 3.95 14.10 -10.01
CA VAL A 74 3.82 15.53 -9.69
C VAL A 74 2.88 16.27 -10.64
N GLY A 75 2.28 15.56 -11.60
CA GLY A 75 1.39 16.11 -12.60
C GLY A 75 0.67 15.03 -13.38
N GLN A 76 -0.11 15.45 -14.36
CA GLN A 76 -0.98 14.57 -15.16
C GLN A 76 -0.23 13.60 -16.07
N ASP A 77 1.04 13.86 -16.34
CA ASP A 77 1.84 13.03 -17.23
C ASP A 77 2.02 11.64 -16.64
N HIS A 78 1.52 10.63 -17.36
CA HIS A 78 1.39 9.25 -16.91
C HIS A 78 0.54 9.04 -15.65
N CYS A 79 -0.21 10.06 -15.19
CA CYS A 79 -1.14 9.92 -14.07
C CYS A 79 -2.48 10.62 -14.31
N PRO A 80 -3.50 9.89 -14.80
CA PRO A 80 -4.83 10.45 -15.05
C PRO A 80 -5.45 11.09 -13.81
N ALA A 81 -5.21 10.55 -12.61
CA ALA A 81 -5.74 11.07 -11.36
C ALA A 81 -5.31 12.51 -11.03
N LEU A 82 -4.24 12.99 -11.65
CA LEU A 82 -3.69 14.32 -11.45
C LEU A 82 -4.10 15.34 -12.54
N LEU A 83 -5.06 14.99 -13.41
CA LEU A 83 -5.69 15.96 -14.31
C LEU A 83 -6.32 17.12 -13.51
N PRO A 84 -6.35 18.35 -14.07
CA PRO A 84 -6.79 19.55 -13.35
C PRO A 84 -8.20 19.48 -12.75
N ASP A 85 -9.12 18.78 -13.42
CA ASP A 85 -10.52 18.63 -13.05
C ASP A 85 -10.78 17.62 -11.93
N ARG A 86 -9.80 16.78 -11.59
CA ARG A 86 -9.96 15.71 -10.58
C ARG A 86 -8.85 15.59 -9.55
N ARG A 87 -7.73 16.29 -9.73
CA ARG A 87 -6.56 16.25 -8.83
C ARG A 87 -6.94 16.47 -7.38
N ASP A 88 -7.66 17.55 -7.10
CA ASP A 88 -7.92 17.97 -5.72
C ASP A 88 -8.85 16.98 -5.01
N VAL A 89 -9.86 16.47 -5.73
CA VAL A 89 -10.79 15.45 -5.21
C VAL A 89 -10.06 14.14 -4.94
N ASN A 90 -9.22 13.67 -5.88
CA ASN A 90 -8.47 12.43 -5.71
C ASN A 90 -7.42 12.53 -4.59
N ALA A 91 -6.83 13.72 -4.38
CA ALA A 91 -5.88 13.98 -3.31
C ALA A 91 -6.54 14.14 -1.92
N ALA A 92 -7.80 14.58 -1.88
CA ALA A 92 -8.52 14.86 -0.62
C ALA A 92 -8.64 13.65 0.32
N SER A 93 -8.55 12.42 -0.21
CA SER A 93 -8.54 11.18 0.59
C SER A 93 -7.17 10.84 1.21
N GLY A 94 -6.19 11.74 1.16
CA GLY A 94 -4.86 11.51 1.74
C GLY A 94 -3.95 10.63 0.87
N ASN A 95 -4.23 10.54 -0.42
CA ASN A 95 -3.43 9.77 -1.37
C ASN A 95 -2.24 10.57 -1.89
N ALA A 96 -1.10 9.90 -2.01
CA ALA A 96 -0.03 10.23 -2.93
C ALA A 96 -0.16 9.40 -4.21
N PHE A 97 0.33 9.97 -5.31
CA PHE A 97 0.25 9.34 -6.63
C PHE A 97 1.63 8.97 -7.11
N TYR A 98 1.73 7.84 -7.81
CA TYR A 98 2.99 7.28 -8.26
C TYR A 98 2.87 6.82 -9.70
N VAL A 99 3.94 7.06 -10.47
CA VAL A 99 4.10 6.45 -11.79
C VAL A 99 4.69 5.07 -11.60
N VAL A 100 4.06 4.08 -12.23
CA VAL A 100 4.46 2.68 -12.11
C VAL A 100 4.82 2.08 -13.46
N LYS A 101 5.54 0.95 -13.40
CA LYS A 101 5.73 0.02 -14.51
C LYS A 101 5.14 -1.33 -14.10
N LEU A 102 4.39 -1.96 -15.00
CA LEU A 102 3.89 -3.32 -14.82
C LEU A 102 4.65 -4.28 -15.74
N ASP A 103 4.81 -5.53 -15.30
CA ASP A 103 5.41 -6.58 -16.14
C ASP A 103 4.46 -7.08 -17.24
N SER A 104 3.15 -6.89 -17.03
CA SER A 104 2.09 -7.14 -18.01
C SER A 104 1.13 -5.95 -18.05
N PRO A 105 0.57 -5.59 -19.22
CA PRO A 105 -0.38 -4.48 -19.33
C PRO A 105 -1.64 -4.67 -18.48
N SER A 106 -2.05 -3.62 -17.77
CA SER A 106 -3.33 -3.51 -17.05
C SER A 106 -3.55 -2.03 -16.70
N ASP A 107 -4.77 -1.55 -16.87
CA ASP A 107 -5.19 -0.18 -16.62
C ASP A 107 -6.08 -0.04 -15.38
N LEU A 108 -6.46 -1.14 -14.72
CA LEU A 108 -7.35 -1.09 -13.56
C LEU A 108 -7.06 -2.20 -12.55
N GLY A 109 -6.84 -1.82 -11.29
CA GLY A 109 -6.63 -2.83 -10.25
C GLY A 109 -6.39 -2.28 -8.85
N ILE A 110 -6.05 -3.20 -7.94
CA ILE A 110 -5.62 -2.89 -6.57
C ILE A 110 -4.15 -3.25 -6.43
N GLY A 111 -3.30 -2.23 -6.22
CA GLY A 111 -1.89 -2.40 -5.91
C GLY A 111 -1.68 -2.72 -4.42
N ILE A 112 -0.73 -3.60 -4.13
CA ILE A 112 -0.37 -4.01 -2.78
C ILE A 112 1.14 -3.92 -2.60
N VAL A 113 1.59 -3.07 -1.69
CA VAL A 113 2.99 -2.94 -1.27
C VAL A 113 3.17 -3.69 0.04
N GLY A 114 4.20 -4.55 0.10
CA GLY A 114 4.46 -5.40 1.27
C GLY A 114 3.90 -6.81 1.11
N ARG A 115 3.94 -7.60 2.20
CA ARG A 115 3.48 -8.99 2.17
C ARG A 115 1.96 -9.06 2.30
N VAL A 116 1.32 -9.75 1.36
CA VAL A 116 -0.12 -10.08 1.45
C VAL A 116 -0.31 -11.19 2.49
N PRO A 117 -1.28 -11.06 3.42
CA PRO A 117 -1.62 -12.14 4.34
C PRO A 117 -1.95 -13.44 3.59
N ALA A 118 -1.60 -14.60 4.18
CA ALA A 118 -1.89 -15.90 3.59
C ALA A 118 -3.39 -16.26 3.59
N GLU A 119 -4.21 -15.50 4.31
CA GLU A 119 -5.66 -15.70 4.39
C GLU A 119 -6.38 -15.29 3.08
N PRO A 120 -7.52 -15.92 2.75
CA PRO A 120 -8.27 -15.58 1.56
C PRO A 120 -8.85 -14.16 1.67
N LEU A 121 -8.39 -13.27 0.78
CA LEU A 121 -8.95 -11.93 0.56
C LEU A 121 -9.76 -11.91 -0.73
N SER A 122 -10.87 -11.20 -0.72
CA SER A 122 -11.66 -10.91 -1.92
C SER A 122 -11.41 -9.46 -2.37
N PHE A 123 -11.26 -9.27 -3.68
CA PHE A 123 -10.97 -7.98 -4.29
C PHE A 123 -12.11 -7.60 -5.22
N GLY A 124 -12.54 -6.34 -5.14
CA GLY A 124 -13.66 -5.86 -5.92
C GLY A 124 -13.50 -4.41 -6.35
N HIS A 125 -14.27 -4.06 -7.36
CA HIS A 125 -14.55 -2.67 -7.71
C HIS A 125 -15.98 -2.55 -8.21
N CYS A 126 -16.52 -1.33 -8.15
CA CYS A 126 -17.78 -0.96 -8.78
C CYS A 126 -17.78 0.54 -9.09
N THR A 127 -18.62 0.96 -10.02
CA THR A 127 -18.82 2.37 -10.38
C THR A 127 -19.91 3.02 -9.52
N THR A 128 -19.63 4.21 -9.00
CA THR A 128 -20.63 5.12 -8.44
C THR A 128 -21.13 6.06 -9.55
N SER A 129 -21.91 7.08 -9.23
CA SER A 129 -22.30 8.10 -10.22
C SER A 129 -21.10 8.91 -10.75
N GLU A 130 -20.00 9.01 -10.01
CA GLU A 130 -18.90 9.95 -10.33
C GLU A 130 -17.50 9.31 -10.32
N GLY A 131 -17.41 7.99 -10.11
CA GLY A 131 -16.12 7.37 -9.84
C GLY A 131 -16.14 5.86 -9.70
N ILE A 132 -15.01 5.33 -9.26
CA ILE A 132 -14.78 3.90 -9.04
C ILE A 132 -14.47 3.70 -7.56
N ARG A 133 -15.25 2.84 -6.91
CA ARG A 133 -14.98 2.34 -5.57
C ARG A 133 -14.24 1.02 -5.67
N PHE A 134 -13.14 0.92 -4.94
CA PHE A 134 -12.32 -0.29 -4.81
C PHE A 134 -12.50 -0.86 -3.41
N THR A 135 -12.51 -2.19 -3.29
CA THR A 135 -12.67 -2.87 -1.99
C THR A 135 -11.75 -4.09 -1.87
N VAL A 136 -11.26 -4.29 -0.66
CA VAL A 136 -10.65 -5.54 -0.20
C VAL A 136 -11.45 -6.01 1.00
N THR A 137 -11.92 -7.25 0.98
CA THR A 137 -12.66 -7.86 2.09
C THR A 137 -12.03 -9.16 2.57
N ARG A 138 -12.30 -9.49 3.82
CA ARG A 138 -12.02 -10.79 4.44
C ARG A 138 -13.36 -11.36 4.88
N GLY A 139 -13.88 -12.33 4.11
CA GLY A 139 -15.27 -12.75 4.26
C GLY A 139 -16.21 -11.54 4.09
N SER A 140 -17.03 -11.26 5.10
CA SER A 140 -17.92 -10.09 5.14
C SER A 140 -17.28 -8.81 5.69
N HIS A 141 -16.04 -8.86 6.18
CA HIS A 141 -15.39 -7.71 6.80
C HIS A 141 -14.62 -6.87 5.78
N LEU A 142 -14.88 -5.57 5.75
CA LEU A 142 -14.10 -4.62 4.96
C LEU A 142 -12.68 -4.48 5.56
N VAL A 143 -11.68 -4.77 4.75
CA VAL A 143 -10.26 -4.62 5.11
C VAL A 143 -9.72 -3.27 4.63
N TRP A 144 -10.09 -2.89 3.40
CA TRP A 144 -9.66 -1.64 2.80
C TRP A 144 -10.68 -1.18 1.75
N SER A 145 -10.79 0.13 1.59
CA SER A 145 -11.51 0.74 0.48
C SER A 145 -10.72 1.91 -0.10
N GLY A 146 -10.92 2.14 -1.39
CA GLY A 146 -10.36 3.27 -2.13
C GLY A 146 -11.40 3.86 -3.07
N TYR A 147 -11.19 5.12 -3.46
CA TYR A 147 -12.05 5.80 -4.41
C TYR A 147 -11.24 6.58 -5.43
N TYR A 148 -11.60 6.43 -6.70
CA TYR A 148 -11.08 7.22 -7.80
C TYR A 148 -12.21 8.05 -8.40
N TYR A 149 -12.08 9.37 -8.33
CA TYR A 149 -13.00 10.33 -8.94
C TYR A 149 -12.68 10.53 -10.42
N LEU A 150 -13.69 10.34 -11.28
CA LEU A 150 -13.54 10.39 -12.73
C LEU A 150 -13.61 11.82 -13.28
N GLY A 151 -14.36 12.71 -12.65
CA GLY A 151 -14.64 14.06 -13.15
C GLY A 151 -15.85 14.17 -14.08
N TYR A 152 -16.61 13.09 -14.24
CA TYR A 152 -17.82 13.03 -15.06
C TYR A 152 -18.74 11.92 -14.57
N ASP A 153 -20.01 12.00 -14.99
CA ASP A 153 -21.03 11.03 -14.63
C ASP A 153 -20.83 9.70 -15.35
N VAL A 154 -21.02 8.59 -14.63
CA VAL A 154 -21.01 7.23 -15.18
C VAL A 154 -22.18 6.40 -14.65
N GLU A 155 -22.51 5.33 -15.37
CA GLU A 155 -23.53 4.39 -14.94
C GLU A 155 -23.10 3.68 -13.65
N THR A 156 -23.97 3.69 -12.64
CA THR A 156 -23.70 3.11 -11.33
C THR A 156 -23.88 1.60 -11.35
N THR A 157 -22.86 0.87 -10.89
CA THR A 157 -22.89 -0.59 -10.73
C THR A 157 -22.71 -1.04 -9.28
N CYS A 158 -22.36 -0.12 -8.38
CA CYS A 158 -22.36 -0.43 -6.95
C CYS A 158 -23.78 -0.75 -6.46
N ALA A 159 -23.93 -1.83 -5.68
CA ALA A 159 -25.18 -2.17 -5.02
C ALA A 159 -25.67 -0.99 -4.16
N ARG A 160 -26.98 -0.72 -4.20
CA ARG A 160 -27.58 0.29 -3.33
C ARG A 160 -27.65 -0.26 -1.91
N PRO A 161 -27.64 0.62 -0.89
CA PRO A 161 -27.87 0.21 0.49
C PRO A 161 -29.16 -0.61 0.68
N ASP A 162 -30.16 -0.39 -0.17
CA ASP A 162 -31.48 -1.03 -0.11
C ASP A 162 -31.55 -2.41 -0.82
N ASP A 163 -30.46 -2.85 -1.46
CA ASP A 163 -30.38 -4.12 -2.18
C ASP A 163 -29.94 -5.31 -1.29
N GLN A 164 -29.85 -5.11 0.04
CA GLN A 164 -29.39 -6.11 1.03
C GLN A 164 -30.48 -6.51 2.03
#